data_AF-A0A1P8YC46-F1
#
_entry.id   AF-A0A1P8YC46-F1
#
_cell.length_a   1.000
_cell.length_b   1.000
_cell.length_c   1.000
_cell.angle_alpha   90.00
_cell.angle_beta   90.00
_cell.angle_gamma   90.00
#
_symmetry.space_group_name_H-M   'P 1'
#
loop_
_entity.id
_entity.type
_entity.pdbx_description
1 polymer ?
#
loop_
_entity_poly.entity_id
_entity_poly.type
_entity_poly.pdbx_seq_one_letter_code
_entity_poly.pdbx_strand_id
1 'polypeptide(L)'
;MGQGRWLSALLEQASTSGGVLAVEHAHLLPASILPVVTDLLVAEGGPRMVLTSSPIEDLPPAAAAMIARCPERIAVPPLRQRLGELPEIAQAMLDEIEPGLSLTSTALEALVAGEWPGNLTELRVVLTRTARDRTSTRLGLADLPDAYRTSSRVSRLAGRERAERQAIIDALQECGGNKVHAAAKLGISRSTLYSRIRALEVTP
;
A
#
# COMPACT_ATOMS: atom_id res chain seq x y z
N MET A 1 19.07 -13.51 -24.44
CA MET A 1 20.38 -13.10 -23.89
C MET A 1 20.30 -12.39 -22.52
N GLY A 2 19.17 -11.83 -22.09
CA GLY A 2 19.08 -11.09 -20.82
C GLY A 2 19.13 -11.93 -19.53
N GLN A 3 18.51 -13.12 -19.52
CA GLN A 3 18.38 -13.96 -18.32
C GLN A 3 19.73 -14.46 -17.78
N GLY A 4 20.64 -14.89 -18.66
CA GLY A 4 21.97 -15.37 -18.25
C GLY A 4 22.83 -14.27 -17.63
N ARG A 5 22.78 -13.04 -18.17
CA ARG A 5 23.51 -11.90 -17.60
C ARG A 5 22.98 -11.49 -16.23
N TRP A 6 21.65 -11.51 -16.05
CA TRP A 6 21.03 -11.22 -14.75
C TRP A 6 21.43 -12.26 -13.71
N LEU A 7 21.40 -13.55 -14.06
CA LEU A 7 21.79 -14.63 -13.15
C LEU A 7 23.28 -14.56 -12.78
N SER A 8 24.17 -14.30 -13.74
CA SER A 8 25.60 -14.13 -13.45
C SER A 8 25.87 -12.95 -12.51
N ALA A 9 25.21 -11.81 -12.73
CA ALA A 9 25.33 -10.65 -11.85
C ALA A 9 24.80 -10.96 -10.44
N LEU A 10 23.68 -11.69 -10.33
CA LEU A 10 23.13 -12.11 -9.05
C LEU A 10 24.09 -13.05 -8.29
N LEU A 11 24.68 -14.03 -8.97
CA LEU A 11 25.64 -14.95 -8.36
C LEU A 11 26.94 -14.25 -7.96
N GLU A 12 27.42 -13.28 -8.75
CA GLU A 12 28.59 -12.47 -8.43
C GLU A 12 28.35 -11.61 -7.19
N GLN A 13 27.19 -10.96 -7.09
CA GLN A 13 26.79 -10.17 -5.92
C GLN A 13 26.53 -11.07 -4.70
N ALA A 14 25.92 -12.24 -4.88
CA ALA A 14 25.70 -13.22 -3.82
C ALA A 14 27.01 -13.78 -3.25
N SER A 15 28.07 -13.83 -4.06
CA SER A 15 29.41 -14.26 -3.64
C SER A 15 30.19 -13.19 -2.87
N THR A 16 29.67 -11.94 -2.83
CA THR A 16 30.28 -10.84 -2.09
C THR A 16 29.88 -10.91 -0.63
N SER A 17 30.83 -11.30 0.24
CA SER A 17 30.59 -11.46 1.68
C SER A 17 30.04 -10.18 2.33
N GLY A 18 28.90 -10.32 3.01
CA GLY A 18 28.31 -9.27 3.85
C GLY A 18 27.28 -8.35 3.17
N GLY A 19 27.02 -8.54 1.87
CA GLY A 19 26.00 -7.77 1.14
C GLY A 19 24.56 -8.18 1.43
N VAL A 20 23.62 -7.25 1.26
CA VAL A 20 22.19 -7.54 1.17
C VAL A 20 21.80 -7.50 -0.31
N LEU A 21 21.22 -8.60 -0.81
CA LEU A 21 20.73 -8.71 -2.17
C LEU A 21 19.22 -8.41 -2.21
N ALA A 22 18.84 -7.31 -2.85
CA ALA A 22 17.45 -6.97 -3.07
C ALA A 22 16.98 -7.49 -4.45
N VAL A 23 15.94 -8.31 -4.47
CA VAL A 23 15.29 -8.79 -5.70
C VAL A 23 13.90 -8.19 -5.77
N GLU A 24 13.74 -7.24 -6.67
CA GLU A 24 12.44 -6.61 -6.88
C GLU A 24 11.55 -7.44 -7.79
N HIS A 25 10.24 -7.43 -7.53
CA HIS A 25 9.22 -8.10 -8.34
C HIS A 25 9.54 -9.58 -8.58
N ALA A 26 9.93 -10.31 -7.53
CA ALA A 26 10.38 -11.71 -7.57
C ALA A 26 9.39 -12.68 -8.23
N HIS A 27 8.11 -12.32 -8.31
CA HIS A 27 7.06 -13.07 -9.00
C HIS A 27 7.16 -13.05 -10.54
N LEU A 28 7.90 -12.10 -11.10
CA LEU A 28 8.19 -12.00 -12.53
C LEU A 28 9.42 -12.83 -12.93
N LEU A 29 10.10 -13.48 -11.98
CA LEU A 29 11.24 -14.33 -12.28
C LEU A 29 10.79 -15.50 -13.17
N PRO A 30 11.55 -15.81 -14.24
CA PRO A 30 11.31 -16.98 -15.05
C PRO A 30 11.29 -18.26 -14.21
N ALA A 31 10.43 -19.22 -14.57
CA ALA A 31 10.33 -20.50 -13.88
C ALA A 31 11.67 -21.27 -13.82
N SER A 32 12.57 -21.05 -14.78
CA SER A 32 13.92 -21.62 -14.81
C SER A 32 14.87 -21.02 -13.76
N ILE A 33 14.61 -19.80 -13.29
CA ILE A 33 15.47 -19.06 -12.35
C ILE A 33 14.97 -19.22 -10.91
N LEU A 34 13.66 -19.45 -10.70
CA LEU A 34 13.07 -19.63 -9.38
C LEU A 34 13.79 -20.69 -8.51
N PRO A 35 14.18 -21.88 -9.01
CA PRO A 35 14.90 -22.85 -8.20
C PRO A 35 16.25 -22.32 -7.71
N VAL A 36 16.99 -21.61 -8.57
CA VAL A 36 18.32 -21.09 -8.21
C VAL A 36 18.22 -20.02 -7.12
N VAL A 37 17.25 -19.11 -7.25
CA VAL A 37 16.99 -18.10 -6.22
C VAL A 37 16.49 -18.76 -4.94
N THR A 38 15.66 -19.80 -5.05
CA THR A 38 15.19 -20.58 -3.92
C THR A 38 16.33 -21.24 -3.15
N ASP A 39 17.29 -21.84 -3.86
CA ASP A 39 18.45 -22.49 -3.25
C ASP A 39 19.34 -21.48 -2.53
N LEU A 40 19.54 -20.28 -3.11
CA LEU A 40 20.27 -19.19 -2.46
C LEU A 40 19.57 -18.66 -1.21
N LEU A 41 18.23 -18.58 -1.23
CA LEU A 41 17.43 -18.13 -0.09
C LEU A 41 17.56 -19.05 1.13
N VAL A 42 17.77 -20.36 0.90
CA VAL A 42 17.86 -21.38 1.97
C VAL A 42 19.29 -21.81 2.26
N ALA A 43 20.27 -21.33 1.51
CA ALA A 43 21.68 -21.71 1.67
C ALA A 43 22.22 -21.22 3.03
N GLU A 44 22.75 -22.15 3.82
CA GLU A 44 23.45 -21.81 5.06
C GLU A 44 24.71 -20.97 4.73
N GLY A 45 24.83 -19.81 5.37
CA GLY A 45 25.92 -18.86 5.08
C GLY A 45 25.77 -18.10 3.76
N GLY A 46 24.60 -18.17 3.11
CA GLY A 46 24.27 -17.39 1.93
C GLY A 46 24.11 -15.87 2.19
N PRO A 47 23.94 -15.06 1.14
CA PRO A 47 23.72 -13.62 1.27
C PRO A 47 22.39 -13.34 1.99
N ARG A 48 22.31 -12.20 2.69
CA ARG A 48 21.02 -11.71 3.18
C ARG A 48 20.19 -11.25 1.99
N MET A 49 18.97 -11.75 1.85
CA MET A 49 18.10 -11.42 0.71
C MET A 49 16.84 -10.68 1.15
N VAL A 50 16.45 -9.68 0.37
CA VAL A 50 15.16 -8.98 0.48
C VAL A 50 14.43 -9.15 -0.84
N LEU A 51 13.18 -9.63 -0.78
CA LEU A 51 12.35 -9.83 -1.98
C LEU A 51 11.18 -8.88 -1.94
N THR A 52 10.81 -8.31 -3.09
CA THR A 52 9.51 -7.64 -3.27
C THR A 52 8.64 -8.43 -4.24
N SER A 53 7.34 -8.46 -3.99
CA SER A 53 6.38 -9.14 -4.86
C SER A 53 5.01 -8.50 -4.82
N SER A 54 4.16 -8.90 -5.75
CA SER A 54 2.71 -8.74 -5.59
C SER A 54 2.21 -9.52 -4.36
N PRO A 55 0.97 -9.25 -3.89
CA PRO A 55 0.35 -9.99 -2.81
C PRO A 55 0.37 -11.50 -3.06
N ILE A 56 0.54 -12.30 -2.01
CA ILE A 56 0.79 -13.75 -2.11
C ILE A 56 -0.38 -14.48 -2.78
N GLU A 57 -1.59 -13.98 -2.62
CA GLU A 57 -2.83 -14.46 -3.22
C GLU A 57 -2.86 -14.36 -4.75
N ASP A 58 -2.10 -13.42 -5.32
CA ASP A 58 -2.05 -13.17 -6.77
C ASP A 58 -0.85 -13.87 -7.44
N LEU A 59 -0.04 -14.61 -6.66
CA LEU A 59 1.21 -15.17 -7.15
C LEU A 59 1.01 -16.50 -7.89
N PRO A 60 1.80 -16.74 -8.96
CA PRO A 60 1.93 -18.07 -9.52
C PRO A 60 2.42 -19.08 -8.46
N PRO A 61 1.95 -20.34 -8.48
CA PRO A 61 2.29 -21.33 -7.44
C PRO A 61 3.79 -21.49 -7.18
N ALA A 62 4.62 -21.43 -8.22
CA ALA A 62 6.07 -21.53 -8.09
C ALA A 62 6.69 -20.33 -7.35
N ALA A 63 6.22 -19.11 -7.63
CA ALA A 63 6.67 -17.91 -6.94
C ALA A 63 6.16 -17.90 -5.48
N ALA A 64 4.91 -18.30 -5.25
CA ALA A 64 4.36 -18.47 -3.92
C ALA A 64 5.19 -19.47 -3.08
N ALA A 65 5.60 -20.61 -3.66
CA ALA A 65 6.42 -21.61 -2.97
C ALA A 65 7.85 -21.13 -2.65
N MET A 66 8.42 -20.23 -3.45
CA MET A 66 9.69 -19.59 -3.16
C MET A 66 9.54 -18.58 -2.02
N ILE A 67 8.57 -17.67 -2.12
CA ILE A 67 8.30 -16.68 -1.06
C ILE A 67 7.89 -17.35 0.25
N ALA A 68 7.25 -18.53 0.17
CA ALA A 68 6.91 -19.36 1.32
C ALA A 68 8.14 -19.77 2.17
N ARG A 69 9.36 -19.72 1.61
CA ARG A 69 10.61 -20.01 2.32
C ARG A 69 11.21 -18.80 3.03
N CYS A 70 10.71 -17.59 2.78
CA CYS A 70 11.14 -16.41 3.52
C CYS A 70 10.60 -16.50 4.96
N PRO A 71 11.48 -16.39 5.98
CA PRO A 71 11.11 -16.55 7.38
C PRO A 71 10.31 -15.35 7.91
N GLU A 72 10.60 -14.16 7.40
CA GLU A 72 9.91 -12.92 7.76
C GLU A 72 9.23 -12.32 6.52
N ARG A 73 8.01 -11.80 6.70
CA ARG A 73 7.23 -11.15 5.65
C ARG A 73 6.52 -9.95 6.21
N ILE A 74 6.63 -8.84 5.51
CA ILE A 74 5.95 -7.60 5.85
C ILE A 74 5.00 -7.30 4.70
N ALA A 75 3.69 -7.38 4.98
CA ALA A 75 2.68 -6.96 4.02
C ALA A 75 2.60 -5.43 4.05
N VAL A 76 2.79 -4.80 2.90
CA VAL A 76 2.58 -3.35 2.75
C VAL A 76 1.11 -3.15 2.36
N PRO A 77 0.27 -2.61 3.26
CA PRO A 77 -1.15 -2.42 2.95
C PRO A 77 -1.31 -1.38 1.83
N PRO A 78 -2.32 -1.54 0.96
CA PRO A 78 -2.61 -0.56 -0.07
C PRO A 78 -3.08 0.77 0.51
N LEU A 79 -2.89 1.88 -0.23
CA LEU A 79 -3.28 3.24 0.21
C LEU A 79 -4.74 3.32 0.68
N ARG A 80 -5.66 2.57 0.06
CA ARG A 80 -7.08 2.50 0.47
C ARG A 80 -7.32 1.99 1.90
N GLN A 81 -6.35 1.31 2.51
CA GLN A 81 -6.37 0.87 3.91
C GLN A 81 -5.64 1.86 4.84
N ARG A 82 -4.97 2.88 4.29
CA ARG A 82 -4.19 3.90 5.01
C ARG A 82 -4.67 5.32 4.69
N LEU A 83 -5.97 5.47 4.43
CA LEU A 83 -6.55 6.77 4.06
C LEU A 83 -6.45 7.81 5.19
N GLY A 84 -6.32 7.38 6.45
CA GLY A 84 -6.04 8.26 7.58
C GLY A 84 -4.65 8.94 7.51
N GLU A 85 -3.69 8.28 6.85
CA GLU A 85 -2.33 8.79 6.65
C GLU A 85 -2.19 9.56 5.33
N LEU A 86 -3.21 9.52 4.46
CA LEU A 86 -3.21 10.18 3.16
C LEU A 86 -2.83 11.68 3.23
N PRO A 87 -3.30 12.49 4.20
CA PRO A 87 -2.93 13.90 4.27
C PRO A 87 -1.41 14.10 4.41
N GLU A 88 -0.76 13.33 5.30
CA GLU A 88 0.69 13.42 5.54
C GLU A 88 1.48 12.89 4.34
N ILE A 89 1.05 11.76 3.78
CA ILE A 89 1.65 11.17 2.58
C ILE A 89 1.56 12.13 1.39
N ALA A 90 0.39 12.73 1.17
CA ALA A 90 0.16 13.65 0.07
C ALA A 90 0.98 14.94 0.23
N GLN A 91 1.08 15.47 1.45
CA GLN A 91 1.91 16.65 1.71
C GLN A 91 3.40 16.35 1.50
N ALA A 92 3.90 15.23 2.03
CA ALA A 92 5.30 14.83 1.81
C ALA A 92 5.63 14.65 0.31
N MET A 93 4.71 14.03 -0.45
CA MET A 93 4.87 13.91 -1.90
C MET A 93 4.83 15.27 -2.61
N LEU A 94 3.95 16.19 -2.18
CA LEU A 94 3.92 17.54 -2.73
C LEU A 94 5.20 18.30 -2.44
N ASP A 95 5.75 18.18 -1.24
CA ASP A 95 7.03 18.83 -0.88
C ASP A 95 8.20 18.30 -1.73
N GLU A 96 8.19 17.02 -2.09
CA GLU A 96 9.16 16.44 -3.05
C GLU A 96 8.94 16.93 -4.49
N ILE A 97 7.68 17.10 -4.92
CA ILE A 97 7.33 17.54 -6.28
C ILE A 97 7.66 19.03 -6.45
N GLU A 98 7.13 19.86 -5.56
CA GLU A 98 7.36 21.28 -5.53
C GLU A 98 7.09 21.84 -4.11
N PRO A 99 8.13 22.31 -3.41
CA PRO A 99 7.99 22.87 -2.07
C PRO A 99 7.01 24.06 -2.02
N GLY A 100 6.20 24.12 -0.96
CA GLY A 100 5.27 25.23 -0.71
C GLY A 100 3.88 25.05 -1.32
N LEU A 101 3.61 23.91 -1.96
CA LEU A 101 2.25 23.52 -2.34
C LEU A 101 1.50 22.91 -1.16
N SER A 102 0.20 23.13 -1.10
CA SER A 102 -0.68 22.54 -0.08
C SER A 102 -2.04 22.20 -0.66
N LEU A 103 -2.72 21.21 -0.11
CA LEU A 103 -4.09 20.84 -0.48
C LEU A 103 -5.11 21.56 0.39
N THR A 104 -6.22 22.00 -0.23
CA THR A 104 -7.42 22.39 0.52
C THR A 104 -8.06 21.18 1.18
N SER A 105 -8.84 21.41 2.25
CA SER A 105 -9.67 20.36 2.86
C SER A 105 -10.59 19.68 1.85
N THR A 106 -11.20 20.44 0.94
CA THR A 106 -12.07 19.89 -0.11
C THR A 106 -11.35 19.01 -1.12
N ALA A 107 -10.10 19.35 -1.47
CA ALA A 107 -9.28 18.51 -2.35
C ALA A 107 -8.90 17.22 -1.62
N LEU A 108 -8.48 17.34 -0.35
CA LEU A 108 -8.11 16.21 0.47
C LEU A 108 -9.29 15.24 0.70
N GLU A 109 -10.48 15.75 0.98
CA GLU A 109 -11.71 14.94 1.10
C GLU A 109 -12.00 14.15 -0.19
N ALA A 110 -11.78 14.75 -1.35
CA ALA A 110 -11.96 14.09 -2.64
C ALA A 110 -10.91 12.99 -2.86
N LEU A 111 -9.66 13.23 -2.48
CA LEU A 111 -8.59 12.23 -2.52
C LEU A 111 -8.86 11.06 -1.55
N VAL A 112 -9.33 11.34 -0.34
CA VAL A 112 -9.71 10.32 0.65
C VAL A 112 -10.90 9.46 0.16
N ALA A 113 -11.80 10.02 -0.64
CA ALA A 113 -12.92 9.26 -1.21
C ALA A 113 -12.53 8.33 -2.38
N GLY A 114 -11.30 8.44 -2.90
CA GLY A 114 -10.80 7.65 -4.02
C GLY A 114 -10.52 6.17 -3.68
N GLU A 115 -10.52 5.32 -4.70
CA GLU A 115 -10.27 3.87 -4.55
C GLU A 115 -8.78 3.49 -4.63
N TRP A 116 -7.97 4.33 -5.27
CA TRP A 116 -6.52 4.18 -5.42
C TRP A 116 -6.07 2.79 -5.93
N PRO A 117 -6.57 2.29 -7.08
CA PRO A 117 -6.12 1.01 -7.66
C PRO A 117 -4.61 0.98 -7.97
N GLY A 118 -4.02 2.11 -8.36
CA GLY A 118 -2.59 2.28 -8.57
C GLY A 118 -1.84 2.82 -7.35
N ASN A 119 -2.49 2.86 -6.18
CA ASN A 119 -1.86 3.11 -4.87
C ASN A 119 -1.05 4.44 -4.86
N LEU A 120 0.09 4.47 -4.16
CA LEU A 120 0.98 5.63 -4.09
C LEU A 120 1.51 6.10 -5.46
N THR A 121 1.64 5.19 -6.43
CA THR A 121 2.08 5.54 -7.80
C THR A 121 1.01 6.40 -8.49
N GLU A 122 -0.26 6.01 -8.40
CA GLU A 122 -1.37 6.80 -8.90
C GLU A 122 -1.49 8.13 -8.16
N LEU A 123 -1.42 8.13 -6.83
CA LEU A 123 -1.43 9.36 -6.03
C LEU A 123 -0.34 10.33 -6.47
N ARG A 124 0.89 9.86 -6.67
CA ARG A 124 1.99 10.70 -7.15
C ARG A 124 1.67 11.30 -8.52
N VAL A 125 1.16 10.51 -9.47
CA VAL A 125 0.77 11.01 -10.81
C VAL A 125 -0.32 12.07 -10.70
N VAL A 126 -1.33 11.85 -9.85
CA VAL A 126 -2.41 12.81 -9.59
C VAL A 126 -1.87 14.11 -9.02
N LEU A 127 -1.01 14.05 -8.00
CA LEU A 127 -0.41 15.22 -7.37
C LEU A 127 0.52 15.97 -8.32
N THR A 128 1.36 15.27 -9.08
CA THR A 128 2.24 15.89 -10.09
C THR A 128 1.43 16.61 -11.16
N ARG A 129 0.34 16.01 -11.64
CA ARG A 129 -0.55 16.66 -12.61
C ARG A 129 -1.26 17.87 -12.01
N THR A 130 -1.81 17.73 -10.81
CA THR A 130 -2.47 18.82 -10.07
C THR A 130 -1.51 19.98 -9.85
N ALA A 131 -0.28 19.69 -9.43
CA ALA A 131 0.77 20.69 -9.27
C ALA A 131 1.07 21.38 -10.61
N ARG A 132 1.18 20.64 -11.71
CA ARG A 132 1.47 21.22 -13.03
C ARG A 132 0.35 22.12 -13.55
N ASP A 133 -0.91 21.72 -13.38
CA ASP A 133 -2.08 22.39 -13.95
C ASP A 133 -2.67 23.46 -13.00
N ARG A 134 -2.01 23.73 -11.87
CA ARG A 134 -2.51 24.59 -10.79
C ARG A 134 -2.63 26.06 -11.19
N THR A 135 -3.57 26.74 -10.54
CA THR A 135 -3.68 28.22 -10.61
C THR A 135 -3.12 28.91 -9.35
N SER A 136 -2.89 28.18 -8.27
CA SER A 136 -2.37 28.75 -7.01
C SER A 136 -1.50 27.75 -6.23
N THR A 137 -0.82 28.21 -5.18
CA THR A 137 -0.06 27.35 -4.25
C THR A 137 -0.94 26.52 -3.32
N ARG A 138 -2.23 26.87 -3.21
CA ARG A 138 -3.24 26.12 -2.46
C ARG A 138 -4.16 25.39 -3.43
N LEU A 139 -3.92 24.10 -3.59
CA LEU A 139 -4.58 23.22 -4.57
C LEU A 139 -6.01 22.88 -4.11
N GLY A 140 -6.97 23.36 -4.88
CA GLY A 140 -8.41 23.16 -4.69
C GLY A 140 -8.94 21.90 -5.37
N LEU A 141 -10.22 21.60 -5.13
CA LEU A 141 -10.92 20.51 -5.82
C LEU A 141 -10.87 20.67 -7.35
N ALA A 142 -10.94 21.91 -7.85
CA ALA A 142 -10.90 22.21 -9.27
C ALA A 142 -9.54 21.91 -9.92
N ASP A 143 -8.45 21.87 -9.13
CA ASP A 143 -7.11 21.56 -9.67
C ASP A 143 -6.90 20.05 -9.84
N LEU A 144 -7.67 19.20 -9.13
CA LEU A 144 -7.55 17.73 -9.24
C LEU A 144 -7.99 17.23 -10.62
N PRO A 145 -7.55 16.05 -11.09
CA PRO A 145 -8.08 15.44 -12.31
C PRO A 145 -9.59 15.12 -12.20
N ASP A 146 -10.31 15.15 -13.33
CA ASP A 146 -11.78 14.97 -13.38
C ASP A 146 -12.28 13.73 -12.64
N ALA A 147 -11.54 12.62 -12.74
CA ALA A 147 -11.84 11.36 -12.05
C ALA A 147 -11.99 11.53 -10.52
N TYR A 148 -11.31 12.51 -9.92
CA TYR A 148 -11.38 12.81 -8.48
C TYR A 148 -12.22 14.06 -8.19
N ARG A 149 -12.50 14.92 -9.18
CA ARG A 149 -13.42 16.06 -9.03
C ARG A 149 -14.85 15.59 -8.79
N THR A 150 -15.29 14.57 -9.53
CA THR A 150 -16.68 14.09 -9.53
C THR A 150 -16.91 12.96 -8.54
N SER A 151 -16.40 13.09 -7.31
CA SER A 151 -16.83 12.26 -6.20
C SER A 151 -18.32 12.54 -5.94
N SER A 152 -19.18 11.79 -6.63
CA SER A 152 -20.62 11.83 -6.49
C SER A 152 -20.99 11.67 -5.01
N ARG A 153 -22.17 12.12 -4.59
CA ARG A 153 -22.64 11.87 -3.21
C ARG A 153 -22.47 10.39 -2.82
N VAL A 154 -22.61 9.48 -3.79
CA VAL A 154 -22.36 8.04 -3.65
C VAL A 154 -20.89 7.73 -3.38
N SER A 155 -19.94 8.33 -4.12
CA SER A 155 -18.50 8.18 -3.84
C SER A 155 -18.09 8.77 -2.49
N ARG A 156 -18.71 9.87 -2.05
CA ARG A 156 -18.50 10.44 -0.71
C ARG A 156 -19.07 9.55 0.40
N LEU A 157 -20.25 8.96 0.20
CA LEU A 157 -20.81 7.98 1.12
C LEU A 157 -19.93 6.72 1.18
N ALA A 158 -19.50 6.19 0.03
CA ALA A 158 -18.59 5.05 -0.03
C ALA A 158 -17.24 5.36 0.63
N GLY A 159 -16.69 6.56 0.45
CA GLY A 159 -15.49 7.02 1.17
C GLY A 159 -15.68 7.10 2.68
N ARG A 160 -16.81 7.63 3.16
CA ARG A 160 -17.15 7.65 4.60
C ARG A 160 -17.34 6.25 5.16
N GLU A 161 -18.02 5.37 4.44
CA GLU A 161 -18.20 3.97 4.83
C GLU A 161 -16.85 3.24 4.88
N ARG A 162 -15.93 3.50 3.95
CA ARG A 162 -14.56 2.95 3.96
C ARG A 162 -13.72 3.48 5.12
N ALA A 163 -13.76 4.79 5.38
CA ALA A 163 -13.07 5.39 6.52
C ALA A 163 -13.60 4.85 7.86
N GLU A 164 -14.93 4.70 7.97
CA GLU A 164 -15.57 4.09 9.13
C GLU A 164 -15.18 2.61 9.27
N ARG A 165 -15.13 1.87 8.16
CA ARG A 165 -14.69 0.47 8.14
C ARG A 165 -13.25 0.33 8.64
N GLN A 166 -12.33 1.17 8.16
CA GLN A 166 -10.93 1.13 8.55
C GLN A 166 -10.75 1.48 10.02
N ALA A 167 -11.40 2.53 10.51
CA ALA A 167 -11.36 2.91 11.94
C ALA A 167 -11.85 1.77 12.86
N ILE A 168 -12.85 1.01 12.42
CA ILE A 168 -13.33 -0.17 13.16
C ILE A 168 -12.29 -1.30 13.15
N ILE A 169 -11.65 -1.58 12.01
CA ILE A 169 -10.61 -2.59 11.89
C ILE A 169 -9.42 -2.24 12.80
N ASP A 170 -8.93 -1.01 12.72
CA ASP A 170 -7.77 -0.55 13.51
C ASP A 170 -8.07 -0.65 15.01
N ALA A 171 -9.22 -0.16 15.45
CA ALA A 171 -9.62 -0.25 16.85
C ALA A 171 -9.78 -1.70 17.34
N LEU A 172 -10.23 -2.61 16.48
CA LEU A 172 -10.31 -4.04 16.81
C LEU A 172 -8.92 -4.67 16.92
N GLN A 173 -8.00 -4.36 16.00
CA GLN A 173 -6.63 -4.88 16.02
C GLN A 173 -5.87 -4.41 17.25
N GLU A 174 -5.91 -3.10 17.54
CA GLU A 174 -5.23 -2.51 18.70
C GLU A 174 -5.78 -3.03 20.04
N CYS A 175 -7.04 -3.43 20.07
CA CYS A 175 -7.69 -3.99 21.25
C CYS A 175 -7.65 -5.53 21.29
N GLY A 176 -6.87 -6.19 20.42
CA GLY A 176 -6.75 -7.65 20.36
C GLY A 176 -8.08 -8.37 20.11
N GLY A 177 -8.97 -7.77 19.32
CA GLY A 177 -10.31 -8.26 19.03
C GLY A 177 -11.35 -7.97 20.12
N ASN A 178 -10.97 -7.31 21.22
CA ASN A 178 -11.90 -6.99 22.31
C ASN A 178 -12.88 -5.87 21.91
N LYS A 179 -14.06 -6.28 21.45
CA LYS A 179 -15.11 -5.39 20.91
C LYS A 179 -15.63 -4.36 21.91
N VAL A 180 -15.51 -4.60 23.22
CA VAL A 180 -15.92 -3.62 24.25
C VAL A 180 -14.92 -2.48 24.32
N HIS A 181 -13.63 -2.81 24.35
CA HIS A 181 -12.56 -1.81 24.36
C HIS A 181 -12.47 -1.05 23.03
N ALA A 182 -12.66 -1.74 21.90
CA ALA A 182 -12.71 -1.08 20.59
C ALA A 182 -13.87 -0.07 20.49
N ALA A 183 -15.06 -0.41 20.99
CA ALA A 183 -16.20 0.51 21.02
C ALA A 183 -15.93 1.74 21.89
N ALA A 184 -15.35 1.54 23.09
CA ALA A 184 -14.96 2.61 23.99
C ALA A 184 -13.89 3.53 23.36
N LYS A 185 -12.89 2.95 22.68
CA LYS A 185 -11.84 3.69 21.98
C LYS A 185 -12.39 4.54 20.83
N LEU A 186 -13.40 4.02 20.11
CA LEU A 186 -14.10 4.74 19.06
C LEU A 186 -15.17 5.74 19.58
N GLY A 187 -15.39 5.81 20.90
CA GLY A 187 -16.38 6.71 21.51
C GLY A 187 -17.84 6.36 21.17
N ILE A 188 -18.11 5.11 20.79
CA ILE A 188 -19.44 4.63 20.40
C ILE A 188 -19.95 3.54 21.33
N SER A 189 -21.28 3.36 21.35
CA SER A 189 -21.87 2.27 22.12
C SER A 189 -21.52 0.90 21.51
N ARG A 190 -21.50 -0.14 22.35
CA ARG A 190 -21.30 -1.52 21.88
C ARG A 190 -22.32 -1.93 20.81
N SER A 191 -23.60 -1.60 20.98
CA SER A 191 -24.63 -1.94 19.99
C SER A 191 -24.39 -1.24 18.65
N THR A 192 -23.94 0.02 18.68
CA THR A 192 -23.54 0.77 17.48
C THR A 192 -22.37 0.08 16.77
N LEU A 193 -21.31 -0.32 17.50
CA LEU A 193 -20.18 -1.04 16.90
C LEU A 193 -20.61 -2.35 16.21
N TYR A 194 -21.43 -3.17 16.88
CA TYR A 194 -21.90 -4.43 16.30
C TYR A 194 -22.79 -4.22 15.07
N SER A 195 -23.59 -3.14 15.05
CA SER A 195 -24.38 -2.76 13.88
C SER A 195 -23.48 -2.36 12.72
N ARG A 196 -22.42 -1.59 12.98
CA ARG A 196 -21.47 -1.14 11.94
C ARG A 196 -20.60 -2.26 11.40
N ILE A 197 -20.13 -3.18 12.25
CA ILE A 197 -19.40 -4.39 11.83
C ILE A 197 -20.22 -5.22 10.83
N ARG A 198 -21.52 -5.41 11.10
CA ARG A 198 -22.43 -6.13 10.21
C ARG A 198 -22.71 -5.37 8.92
N ALA A 199 -22.95 -4.07 9.01
CA ALA A 199 -23.28 -3.25 7.85
C ALA A 199 -22.09 -3.08 6.87
N LEU A 200 -20.86 -3.08 7.39
CA LEU A 200 -19.64 -2.84 6.61
C LEU A 200 -18.83 -4.11 6.31
N GLU A 201 -19.41 -5.28 6.61
CA GLU A 201 -18.78 -6.61 6.45
C GLU A 201 -17.34 -6.62 6.96
N VAL A 202 -17.14 -6.12 8.19
CA VAL A 202 -15.84 -6.13 8.85
C VAL A 202 -15.63 -7.51 9.46
N THR A 203 -14.80 -8.32 8.81
CA THR A 203 -14.34 -9.57 9.39
C THR A 203 -13.28 -9.26 10.45
N PRO A 204 -13.46 -9.70 11.71
CA PRO A 204 -12.45 -9.55 12.75
C PRO A 204 -11.22 -10.43 12.50
#